data_AF-A0AAW8CJZ5-F1
#
_entry.id   AF-A0AAW8CJZ5-F1
#
_cell.length_a   1.000
_cell.length_b   1.000
_cell.length_c   1.000
_cell.angle_alpha   90.00
_cell.angle_beta   90.00
_cell.angle_gamma   90.00
#
_symmetry.space_group_name_H-M   'P 1'
#
loop_
_entity.id
_entity.type
_entity.pdbx_description
1 polymer ?
#
loop_
_entity_poly.entity_id
_entity_poly.type
_entity_poly.pdbx_seq_one_letter_code
_entity_poly.pdbx_strand_id
1 'polypeptide(L)'
;MSRYRSEDNNIFVISDTYFSFNYSTKDYSRFIFKSKILNKAQLVNEVVKAYVEDNPNVTFAELKSVFPDKYQKNYGIFDKYAKAYNIYSESGYKRYYIKDVQTINLIDEKIATCNQWNSHSIASFIKLAKELGYSIELK
;
A
#
# COMPACT_ATOMS: atom_id res chain seq x y z
N MET A 1 0.18 -3.26 31.49
CA MET A 1 -0.08 -1.82 31.35
C MET A 1 1.00 -1.08 32.12
N SER A 2 1.96 -0.46 31.42
CA SER A 2 2.94 0.42 32.08
C SER A 2 2.80 1.80 31.47
N ARG A 3 2.53 2.79 32.32
CA ARG A 3 2.36 4.19 31.95
C ARG A 3 3.65 4.94 32.28
N TYR A 4 4.37 5.39 31.27
CA TYR A 4 5.43 6.40 31.42
C TYR A 4 4.85 7.77 31.12
N ARG A 5 5.22 8.76 31.93
CA ARG A 5 4.80 10.17 31.82
C ARG A 5 6.06 11.02 31.72
N SER A 6 6.13 11.92 30.75
CA SER A 6 7.17 12.96 30.66
C SER A 6 6.49 14.33 30.47
N GLU A 7 7.22 15.39 30.83
CA GLU A 7 6.73 16.75 31.13
C GLU A 7 6.28 17.58 29.93
N ASP A 8 6.44 17.11 28.71
CA ASP A 8 5.95 17.81 27.53
C ASP A 8 4.62 17.17 27.12
N ASN A 9 3.56 17.99 27.08
CA ASN A 9 2.15 17.61 26.90
C ASN A 9 1.81 17.00 25.51
N ASN A 10 2.80 16.37 24.86
CA ASN A 10 2.68 15.66 23.61
C ASN A 10 2.30 14.20 23.88
N ILE A 11 1.02 13.91 23.67
CA ILE A 11 0.48 12.55 23.70
C ILE A 11 0.93 11.85 22.41
N PHE A 12 2.02 11.09 22.48
CA PHE A 12 2.32 10.10 21.44
C PHE A 12 1.38 8.91 21.64
N VAL A 13 0.23 8.96 20.97
CA VAL A 13 -0.66 7.79 20.86
C VAL A 13 0.04 6.77 19.97
N ILE A 14 0.86 5.90 20.57
CA ILE A 14 1.27 4.66 19.93
C ILE A 14 0.05 3.73 20.05
N SER A 15 -0.93 3.90 19.17
CA SER A 15 -1.99 2.93 19.03
C SER A 15 -1.40 1.71 18.35
N ASP A 16 -0.99 0.72 19.15
CA ASP A 16 -0.86 -0.67 18.73
C ASP A 16 -2.23 -1.16 18.25
N THR A 17 -2.62 -0.72 17.05
CA THR A 17 -3.81 -1.14 16.34
C THR A 17 -3.56 -2.57 15.91
N TYR A 18 -3.93 -3.51 16.78
CA TYR A 18 -4.02 -4.93 16.46
C TYR A 18 -5.04 -5.11 15.34
N PHE A 19 -4.56 -5.34 14.11
CA PHE A 19 -5.42 -5.70 13.00
C PHE A 19 -5.99 -7.11 13.26
N SER A 20 -7.19 -7.20 13.83
CA SER A 20 -7.94 -8.45 13.92
C SER A 20 -8.61 -8.72 12.57
N PHE A 21 -7.89 -9.35 11.65
CA PHE A 21 -8.48 -9.83 10.41
C PHE A 21 -9.47 -10.95 10.74
N ASN A 22 -10.76 -10.70 10.49
CA ASN A 22 -11.76 -11.76 10.53
C ASN A 22 -11.50 -12.69 9.34
N TYR A 23 -10.92 -13.85 9.61
CA TYR A 23 -10.66 -14.94 8.65
C TYR A 23 -11.94 -15.61 8.12
N SER A 24 -13.04 -14.87 7.98
CA SER A 24 -14.15 -15.33 7.17
C SER A 24 -13.67 -15.51 5.73
N THR A 25 -14.28 -16.44 4.99
CA THR A 25 -14.01 -16.78 3.59
C THR A 25 -13.85 -15.58 2.64
N LYS A 26 -14.37 -14.39 3.01
CA LYS A 26 -14.11 -13.11 2.33
C LYS A 26 -13.87 -12.00 3.35
N ASP A 27 -12.70 -11.39 3.28
CA ASP A 27 -12.27 -10.30 4.16
C ASP A 27 -12.50 -8.95 3.46
N TYR A 28 -13.41 -8.17 4.04
CA TYR A 28 -13.84 -6.86 3.55
C TYR A 28 -13.27 -5.69 4.37
N SER A 29 -12.14 -5.89 5.05
CA SER A 29 -11.50 -4.85 5.86
C SER A 29 -11.30 -3.56 5.07
N ARG A 30 -11.70 -2.45 5.69
CA ARG A 30 -11.52 -1.10 5.17
C ARG A 30 -10.50 -0.37 6.03
N PHE A 31 -9.74 0.52 5.41
CA PHE A 31 -8.68 1.25 6.04
C PHE A 31 -8.91 2.74 5.89
N ILE A 32 -8.47 3.53 6.85
CA ILE A 32 -8.47 4.98 6.79
C ILE A 32 -7.03 5.43 6.59
N PHE A 33 -6.81 6.17 5.50
CA PHE A 33 -5.52 6.77 5.15
C PHE A 33 -5.77 8.16 4.57
N LYS A 34 -5.07 9.19 5.06
CA LYS A 34 -5.28 10.61 4.69
C LYS A 34 -6.78 11.00 4.70
N SER A 35 -7.51 10.60 5.75
CA SER A 35 -8.96 10.81 5.90
C SER A 35 -9.86 10.16 4.83
N LYS A 36 -9.32 9.28 3.97
CA LYS A 36 -10.07 8.51 2.98
C LYS A 36 -10.30 7.09 3.45
N ILE A 37 -11.49 6.55 3.18
CA ILE A 37 -11.81 5.15 3.45
C ILE A 37 -11.48 4.34 2.19
N LEU A 38 -10.52 3.43 2.31
CA LEU A 38 -9.94 2.66 1.21
C LEU A 38 -10.09 1.16 1.46
N ASN A 39 -10.25 0.38 0.39
CA ASN A 39 -10.05 -1.06 0.46
C ASN A 39 -8.54 -1.41 0.44
N LYS A 40 -8.19 -2.69 0.60
CA LYS A 40 -6.79 -3.16 0.64
C LYS A 40 -5.96 -2.68 -0.56
N ALA A 41 -6.47 -2.87 -1.77
CA ALA A 41 -5.77 -2.51 -3.00
C ALA A 41 -5.65 -0.98 -3.17
N GLN A 42 -6.70 -0.24 -2.83
CA GLN A 42 -6.72 1.22 -2.85
C GLN A 42 -5.75 1.80 -1.82
N LEU A 43 -5.66 1.21 -0.63
CA LEU A 43 -4.71 1.60 0.40
C LEU A 43 -3.28 1.53 -0.14
N VAL A 44 -2.91 0.39 -0.75
CA VAL A 44 -1.58 0.23 -1.35
C VAL A 44 -1.34 1.27 -2.42
N ASN A 45 -2.32 1.50 -3.30
CA ASN A 45 -2.16 2.48 -4.37
C ASN A 45 -1.95 3.90 -3.83
N GLU A 46 -2.75 4.32 -2.84
CA GLU A 46 -2.64 5.65 -2.24
C GLU A 46 -1.34 5.82 -1.43
N VAL A 47 -0.86 4.77 -0.75
CA VAL A 47 0.42 4.80 -0.02
C VAL A 47 1.60 4.93 -0.99
N VAL A 48 1.64 4.12 -2.05
CA VAL A 48 2.71 4.22 -3.07
C VAL A 48 2.65 5.57 -3.76
N LYS A 49 1.45 6.08 -4.07
CA LYS A 49 1.27 7.40 -4.65
C LYS A 49 1.77 8.50 -3.72
N ALA A 50 1.43 8.45 -2.44
CA ALA A 50 1.93 9.39 -1.44
C ALA A 50 3.46 9.38 -1.36
N TYR A 51 4.08 8.19 -1.40
CA TYR A 51 5.54 8.07 -1.38
C TYR A 51 6.22 8.72 -2.59
N VAL A 52 5.63 8.58 -3.78
CA VAL A 52 6.12 9.22 -5.02
C VAL A 52 5.86 10.74 -4.98
N GLU A 53 4.74 11.19 -4.43
CA GLU A 53 4.47 12.62 -4.22
C GLU A 53 5.48 13.25 -3.25
N ASP A 54 5.86 12.53 -2.18
CA ASP A 54 6.86 12.96 -1.20
C ASP A 54 8.29 12.90 -1.79
N ASN A 55 8.54 12.03 -2.79
CA ASN A 55 9.84 11.82 -3.44
C ASN A 55 9.72 11.88 -4.97
N PRO A 56 9.59 13.08 -5.58
CA PRO A 56 9.27 13.24 -7.00
C PRO A 56 10.35 12.71 -7.96
N ASN A 57 11.60 12.56 -7.49
CA ASN A 57 12.71 12.04 -8.28
C ASN A 57 12.92 10.53 -8.13
N VAL A 58 12.01 9.81 -7.45
CA VAL A 58 12.17 8.38 -7.23
C VAL A 58 12.06 7.61 -8.54
N THR A 59 13.04 6.74 -8.78
CA THR A 59 13.08 5.84 -9.93
C THR A 59 12.37 4.53 -9.64
N PHE A 60 12.04 3.75 -10.68
CA PHE A 60 11.44 2.42 -10.51
C PHE A 60 12.28 1.50 -9.61
N ALA A 61 13.61 1.55 -9.74
CA ALA A 61 14.53 0.70 -8.99
C ALA A 61 14.60 1.06 -7.49
N GLU A 62 14.60 2.36 -7.18
CA GLU A 62 14.55 2.84 -5.80
C GLU A 62 13.21 2.50 -5.16
N LEU A 63 12.11 2.71 -5.89
CA LEU A 63 10.78 2.34 -5.42
C LEU A 63 10.68 0.83 -5.13
N LYS A 64 11.31 -0.02 -5.96
CA LYS A 64 11.38 -1.48 -5.73
C LYS A 64 12.19 -1.86 -4.50
N SER A 65 13.21 -1.06 -4.17
CA SER A 65 14.03 -1.28 -2.98
C SER A 65 13.23 -0.97 -1.71
N VAL A 66 12.41 0.07 -1.74
CA VAL A 66 11.51 0.46 -0.64
C VAL A 66 10.32 -0.50 -0.53
N PHE A 67 9.72 -0.87 -1.66
CA PHE A 67 8.54 -1.72 -1.75
C PHE A 67 8.87 -3.03 -2.49
N PRO A 68 9.56 -3.98 -1.83
CA PRO A 68 9.98 -5.22 -2.46
C PRO A 68 8.82 -6.19 -2.70
N ASP A 69 8.92 -6.99 -3.76
CA ASP A 69 7.87 -7.95 -4.16
C ASP A 69 7.62 -9.08 -3.17
N LYS A 70 8.49 -9.26 -2.17
CA LYS A 70 8.34 -10.26 -1.11
C LYS A 70 6.98 -10.17 -0.39
N TYR A 71 6.38 -8.98 -0.34
CA TYR A 71 5.09 -8.77 0.29
C TYR A 71 3.91 -9.29 -0.55
N GLN A 72 4.09 -9.43 -1.87
CA GLN A 72 3.10 -9.99 -2.79
C GLN A 72 3.78 -10.92 -3.82
N LYS A 73 3.83 -12.22 -3.52
CA LYS A 73 4.68 -13.18 -4.24
C LYS A 73 4.36 -13.33 -5.74
N ASN A 74 3.08 -13.35 -6.12
CA ASN A 74 2.71 -13.73 -7.50
C ASN A 74 2.76 -12.57 -8.50
N TYR A 75 2.46 -11.35 -8.05
CA TYR A 75 2.28 -10.19 -8.93
C TYR A 75 3.10 -8.98 -8.50
N GLY A 76 3.85 -9.08 -7.39
CA GLY A 76 4.52 -7.93 -6.79
C GLY A 76 3.56 -6.89 -6.24
N ILE A 77 4.12 -5.81 -5.67
CA ILE A 77 3.32 -4.67 -5.19
C ILE A 77 2.88 -3.81 -6.38
N PHE A 78 3.79 -3.59 -7.31
CA PHE A 78 3.59 -2.83 -8.54
C PHE A 78 4.52 -3.36 -9.63
N ASP A 79 4.16 -3.04 -10.87
CA ASP A 79 4.93 -3.37 -12.06
C ASP A 79 4.82 -2.24 -13.09
N LYS A 80 5.63 -2.32 -14.15
CA LYS A 80 5.59 -1.38 -15.26
C LYS A 80 4.22 -1.40 -15.93
N TYR A 81 3.76 -0.23 -16.38
CA TYR A 81 2.47 -0.10 -17.05
C TYR A 81 2.36 -1.01 -18.28
N ALA A 82 3.40 -1.10 -19.10
CA ALA A 82 3.41 -1.96 -20.28
C ALA A 82 3.16 -3.44 -19.92
N LYS A 83 3.79 -3.94 -18.86
CA LYS A 83 3.60 -5.32 -18.40
C LYS A 83 2.20 -5.54 -17.82
N ALA A 84 1.70 -4.58 -17.04
CA ALA A 84 0.33 -4.60 -16.53
C ALA A 84 -0.71 -4.61 -17.65
N TYR A 85 -0.48 -3.81 -18.70
CA TYR A 85 -1.34 -3.73 -19.88
C TYR A 85 -1.31 -5.04 -20.68
N ASN A 86 -0.12 -5.62 -20.91
CA ASN A 86 0.01 -6.91 -21.60
C ASN A 86 -0.76 -8.02 -20.86
N ILE A 87 -0.62 -8.12 -19.54
CA ILE A 87 -1.36 -9.12 -18.73
C ILE A 87 -2.86 -8.94 -18.90
N TYR A 88 -3.35 -7.70 -18.93
CA TYR A 88 -4.76 -7.43 -19.17
C TYR A 88 -5.19 -7.78 -20.60
N SER A 89 -4.38 -7.46 -21.60
CA SER A 89 -4.66 -7.76 -23.00
C SER A 89 -4.68 -9.26 -23.28
N GLU A 90 -3.77 -10.04 -22.69
CA GLU A 90 -3.66 -11.48 -22.89
C GLU A 90 -4.70 -12.27 -22.11
N SER A 91 -4.93 -11.90 -20.84
CA SER A 91 -5.78 -12.69 -19.94
C SER A 91 -7.20 -12.14 -19.78
N GLY A 92 -7.44 -10.88 -20.16
CA GLY A 92 -8.68 -10.15 -19.86
C GLY A 92 -8.85 -9.76 -18.38
N TYR A 93 -7.98 -10.25 -17.49
CA TYR A 93 -8.08 -9.99 -16.05
C TYR A 93 -7.37 -8.69 -15.65
N LYS A 94 -8.12 -7.81 -15.01
CA LYS A 94 -7.57 -6.59 -14.39
C LYS A 94 -6.84 -7.00 -13.12
N ARG A 95 -5.57 -7.41 -13.21
CA ARG A 95 -4.72 -7.73 -12.04
C ARG A 95 -4.01 -6.50 -11.46
N TYR A 96 -3.95 -5.43 -12.24
CA TYR A 96 -3.32 -4.16 -11.89
C TYR A 96 -4.27 -2.99 -12.16
N TYR A 97 -3.97 -1.85 -11.56
CA TYR A 97 -4.65 -0.59 -11.83
C TYR A 97 -4.12 0.05 -13.12
N ILE A 98 -4.88 -0.11 -14.21
CA ILE A 98 -4.49 0.32 -15.57
C ILE A 98 -5.13 1.67 -15.97
N LYS A 99 -6.14 2.13 -15.22
CA LYS A 99 -6.78 3.41 -15.48
C LYS A 99 -5.81 4.55 -15.20
N ASP A 100 -5.81 5.56 -16.07
CA ASP A 100 -4.86 6.68 -16.00
C ASP A 100 -4.88 7.41 -14.64
N VAL A 101 -6.08 7.62 -14.08
CA VAL A 101 -6.28 8.25 -12.76
C VAL A 101 -5.69 7.44 -11.60
N GLN A 102 -5.45 6.14 -11.81
CA GLN A 102 -4.99 5.19 -10.79
C GLN A 102 -3.54 4.77 -10.99
N THR A 103 -2.97 4.97 -12.18
CA THR A 103 -1.56 4.73 -12.46
C THR A 103 -0.71 5.82 -11.83
N ILE A 104 0.54 5.49 -11.53
CA ILE A 104 1.49 6.40 -10.90
C ILE A 104 2.60 6.67 -11.91
N ASN A 105 2.88 7.94 -12.18
CA ASN A 105 3.97 8.34 -13.05
C ASN A 105 5.20 8.59 -12.17
N LEU A 106 6.29 7.88 -12.46
CA LEU A 106 7.62 8.16 -11.93
C LEU A 106 8.37 9.07 -12.90
N ILE A 107 9.59 9.45 -12.52
CA ILE A 107 10.46 10.26 -13.38
C ILE A 107 10.94 9.50 -14.62
N ASP A 108 11.14 8.19 -14.49
CA ASP A 108 11.63 7.30 -15.54
C ASP A 108 10.49 6.58 -16.27
N GLU A 109 9.52 6.06 -15.54
CA GLU A 109 8.48 5.21 -16.11
C GLU A 109 7.11 5.35 -15.44
N LYS A 110 6.07 4.88 -16.15
CA LYS A 110 4.72 4.74 -15.60
C LYS A 110 4.54 3.36 -14.98
N ILE A 111 4.03 3.32 -13.76
CA ILE A 111 3.78 2.08 -13.01
C ILE A 111 2.30 1.86 -12.72
N ALA A 112 1.95 0.60 -12.52
CA ALA A 112 0.63 0.14 -12.11
C ALA A 112 0.74 -0.74 -10.87
N THR A 113 -0.07 -0.45 -9.85
CA THR A 113 -0.10 -1.21 -8.60
C THR A 113 -1.01 -2.44 -8.72
N CYS A 114 -0.66 -3.53 -8.04
CA CYS A 114 -1.45 -4.75 -8.04
C CYS A 114 -2.76 -4.55 -7.27
N ASN A 115 -3.87 -5.07 -7.80
CA ASN A 115 -5.18 -4.97 -7.16
C ASN A 115 -5.58 -6.22 -6.37
N GLN A 116 -4.78 -7.28 -6.41
CA GLN A 116 -5.03 -8.52 -5.69
C GLN A 116 -4.25 -8.51 -4.38
N TRP A 117 -4.95 -8.50 -3.26
CA TRP A 117 -4.35 -8.49 -1.92
C TRP A 117 -5.07 -9.47 -1.00
N ASN A 118 -4.31 -10.41 -0.44
CA ASN A 118 -4.80 -11.27 0.63
C ASN A 118 -4.53 -10.62 2.00
N SER A 119 -5.19 -11.09 3.05
CA SER A 119 -5.09 -10.49 4.40
C SER A 119 -3.68 -10.60 5.00
N HIS A 120 -2.88 -11.59 4.62
CA HIS A 120 -1.52 -11.77 5.13
C HIS A 120 -0.51 -10.80 4.49
N SER A 121 -0.56 -10.66 3.17
CA SER A 121 0.25 -9.74 2.37
C SER A 121 -0.05 -8.29 2.74
N ILE A 122 -1.33 -7.91 2.91
CA ILE A 122 -1.68 -6.53 3.28
C ILE A 122 -1.21 -6.19 4.69
N ALA A 123 -1.29 -7.12 5.65
CA ALA A 123 -0.79 -6.89 7.00
C ALA A 123 0.72 -6.57 6.99
N SER A 124 1.48 -7.30 6.17
CA SER A 124 2.92 -7.08 6.01
C SER A 124 3.22 -5.74 5.32
N PHE A 125 2.43 -5.37 4.31
CA PHE A 125 2.53 -4.06 3.66
C PHE A 125 2.21 -2.90 4.63
N ILE A 126 1.17 -3.03 5.45
CA ILE A 126 0.80 -2.00 6.42
C ILE A 126 1.91 -1.78 7.45
N LYS A 127 2.56 -2.85 7.91
CA LYS A 127 3.73 -2.72 8.79
C LYS A 127 4.83 -1.89 8.15
N LEU A 128 5.19 -2.20 6.90
CA LEU A 128 6.17 -1.42 6.14
C LEU A 128 5.73 0.04 5.96
N ALA A 129 4.46 0.29 5.62
CA ALA A 129 3.96 1.64 5.46
C ALA A 129 4.03 2.44 6.78
N LYS A 130 3.76 1.80 7.92
CA LYS A 130 3.95 2.41 9.25
C LYS A 130 5.43 2.70 9.55
N GLU A 131 6.35 1.82 9.17
CA GLU A 131 7.80 2.04 9.28
C GLU A 131 8.28 3.23 8.42
N LEU A 132 7.63 3.47 7.27
CA LEU A 132 7.85 4.66 6.44
C LEU A 132 7.24 5.95 7.01
N GLY A 133 6.51 5.88 8.14
CA GLY A 133 5.89 7.03 8.80
C GLY A 133 4.44 7.29 8.40
N TYR A 134 3.79 6.40 7.62
CA TYR A 134 2.40 6.57 7.24
C TYR A 134 1.44 6.05 8.32
N SER A 135 0.51 6.90 8.76
CA SER A 135 -0.56 6.50 9.69
C SER A 135 -1.70 5.81 8.93
N ILE A 136 -1.94 4.54 9.26
CA ILE A 136 -3.00 3.71 8.68
C ILE A 136 -3.83 3.14 9.81
N GLU A 137 -5.13 3.42 9.76
CA GLU A 137 -6.11 2.95 10.73
C GLU A 137 -7.06 1.93 10.10
N LEU A 138 -7.55 0.98 10.89
CA LEU A 138 -8.60 0.05 10.47
C LEU A 138 -9.97 0.69 10.77
N LYS A 139 -10.90 0.63 9.82
CA LYS A 139 -12.29 1.07 10.00
C LYS A 139 -13.20 -0.09 10.40
#